data_AF-Q16XC1-F1
#
_entry.id   AF-Q16XC1-F1
#
_cell.length_a   1.000
_cell.length_b   1.000
_cell.length_c   1.000
_cell.angle_alpha   90.00
_cell.angle_beta   90.00
_cell.angle_gamma   90.00
#
_symmetry.space_group_name_H-M   'P 1'
#
loop_
_entity.id
_entity.type
_entity.pdbx_description
1 polymer ?
#
loop_
_entity_poly.entity_id
_entity_poly.type
_entity_poly.pdbx_seq_one_letter_code
_entity_poly.pdbx_strand_id
1 'polypeptide(L)'
;MSLYHANAGQAEIIRTIQKDQTYIDEIRSQLSDILLLVSQRNWFRYNHLCKLIAEVLYHQYAIVHNLQTLGEEYTGIIQVDANYVMLPNKALQIFAILLEYGGEHVVDRILTRLQTEIDRSEEMLPEAKERFVRLLDGLKFIVPYVRGFHTSAFYICGGRYHISKRLTGINYVSI
;
A
#
# COMPACT_ATOMS: atom_id res chain seq x y z
N MET A 1 -13.61 17.24 20.35
CA MET A 1 -12.97 16.36 21.35
C MET A 1 -12.22 15.29 20.55
N SER A 2 -10.93 15.08 20.81
CA SER A 2 -10.13 14.12 20.03
C SER A 2 -10.47 12.69 20.45
N LEU A 3 -10.62 11.78 19.48
CA LEU A 3 -10.91 10.36 19.68
C LEU A 3 -9.64 9.53 19.92
N TYR A 4 -8.51 10.16 20.25
CA TYR A 4 -7.23 9.48 20.44
C TYR A 4 -7.27 8.33 21.46
N HIS A 5 -8.10 8.42 22.49
CA HIS A 5 -8.24 7.37 23.50
C HIS A 5 -9.01 6.13 23.00
N ALA A 6 -9.70 6.23 21.86
CA ALA A 6 -10.46 5.16 21.23
C ALA A 6 -9.69 4.52 20.06
N ASN A 7 -8.36 4.54 20.09
CA ASN A 7 -7.54 3.92 19.03
C ASN A 7 -7.92 2.44 18.83
N ALA A 8 -8.06 2.04 17.57
CA ALA A 8 -8.34 0.65 17.22
C ALA A 8 -7.20 -0.27 17.67
N GLY A 9 -7.57 -1.43 18.20
CA GLY A 9 -6.62 -2.45 18.62
C GLY A 9 -5.91 -3.09 17.43
N GLN A 10 -4.70 -3.62 17.65
CA GLN A 10 -3.94 -4.34 16.62
C GLN A 10 -4.75 -5.49 16.01
N ALA A 11 -5.44 -6.26 16.86
CA ALA A 11 -6.24 -7.40 16.43
C ALA A 11 -7.44 -6.99 15.57
N GLU A 12 -8.08 -5.85 15.88
CA GLU A 12 -9.18 -5.31 15.09
C GLU A 12 -8.65 -4.92 13.70
N ILE A 13 -7.58 -4.11 13.65
CA ILE A 13 -6.96 -3.69 12.39
C ILE A 13 -6.55 -4.89 11.52
N ILE A 14 -5.97 -5.93 12.11
CA ILE A 14 -5.58 -7.14 11.36
C ILE A 14 -6.81 -7.84 10.79
N ARG A 15 -7.88 -8.00 11.59
CA ARG A 15 -9.12 -8.64 11.15
C ARG A 15 -9.81 -7.85 10.05
N THR A 16 -9.81 -6.52 10.13
CA THR A 16 -10.29 -5.61 9.08
C THR A 16 -9.59 -5.92 7.77
N ILE A 17 -8.25 -5.93 7.78
CA ILE A 17 -7.43 -6.12 6.58
C ILE A 17 -7.61 -7.52 6.01
N GLN A 18 -7.66 -8.55 6.86
CA GLN A 18 -7.91 -9.93 6.42
C GLN A 18 -9.31 -10.08 5.79
N LYS A 19 -10.31 -9.41 6.36
CA LYS A 19 -11.68 -9.42 5.86
C LYS A 19 -11.78 -8.69 4.52
N ASP A 20 -11.17 -7.52 4.40
CA ASP A 20 -11.09 -6.77 3.14
C ASP A 20 -10.38 -7.59 2.05
N GLN A 21 -9.27 -8.27 2.40
CA GLN A 21 -8.52 -9.08 1.46
C GLN A 21 -9.35 -10.22 0.86
N THR A 22 -10.28 -10.80 1.65
CA THR A 22 -11.16 -11.87 1.16
C THR A 22 -12.06 -11.36 0.02
N TYR A 23 -12.68 -10.19 0.19
CA TYR A 23 -13.53 -9.60 -0.86
C TYR A 23 -12.71 -9.11 -2.06
N ILE A 24 -11.52 -8.59 -1.84
CA ILE A 24 -10.60 -8.20 -2.92
C ILE A 24 -10.23 -9.41 -3.77
N ASP A 25 -9.96 -10.56 -3.14
CA ASP A 25 -9.61 -11.80 -3.86
C ASP A 25 -10.80 -12.36 -4.64
N GLU A 26 -12.02 -12.21 -4.14
CA GLU A 26 -13.25 -12.53 -4.89
C GLU A 26 -13.38 -11.64 -6.13
N ILE A 27 -13.22 -10.31 -6.00
CA ILE A 27 -13.27 -9.36 -7.12
C ILE A 27 -12.16 -9.69 -8.13
N ARG A 28 -10.94 -9.97 -7.67
CA ARG A 28 -9.82 -10.38 -8.52
C ARG A 28 -10.14 -11.63 -9.33
N SER A 29 -10.75 -12.65 -8.69
CA SER A 29 -11.14 -13.88 -9.37
C SER A 29 -12.16 -13.61 -10.47
N GLN A 30 -13.20 -12.83 -10.16
CA GLN A 30 -14.22 -12.45 -11.13
C GLN A 30 -13.62 -11.65 -12.31
N LEU A 31 -12.70 -10.72 -12.05
CA LEU A 31 -11.98 -9.98 -13.09
C LEU A 31 -11.13 -10.91 -13.98
N SER A 32 -10.45 -11.89 -13.37
CA SER A 32 -9.68 -12.91 -14.09
C SER A 32 -10.60 -13.76 -14.99
N ASP A 33 -11.76 -14.18 -14.48
CA ASP A 33 -12.72 -14.99 -15.22
C ASP A 33 -13.32 -14.22 -16.41
N ILE A 34 -13.68 -12.95 -16.20
CA ILE A 34 -14.13 -12.06 -17.29
C ILE A 34 -13.03 -11.92 -18.35
N LEU A 35 -11.78 -11.72 -17.93
CA LEU A 35 -10.66 -11.59 -18.87
C LEU A 35 -10.42 -12.88 -19.67
N LEU A 36 -10.59 -14.04 -19.04
CA LEU A 36 -10.49 -15.35 -19.69
C LEU A 36 -11.61 -15.54 -20.73
N LEU A 37 -12.84 -15.17 -20.39
CA LEU A 37 -14.00 -15.23 -21.30
C LEU A 37 -13.81 -14.32 -22.52
N VAL A 38 -13.20 -13.14 -22.33
CA VAL A 38 -12.91 -12.20 -23.43
C VAL A 38 -11.81 -12.74 -24.34
N SER A 39 -10.69 -13.20 -23.77
CA SER A 39 -9.61 -13.81 -24.56
C SER A 39 -8.56 -14.47 -23.66
N GLN A 40 -8.28 -15.74 -23.93
CA GLN A 40 -7.20 -16.47 -23.27
C GLN A 40 -5.82 -15.82 -23.47
N ARG A 41 -5.56 -15.22 -24.65
CA ARG A 41 -4.29 -14.51 -24.91
C ARG A 41 -4.15 -13.27 -24.03
N ASN A 42 -5.22 -12.50 -23.87
CA ASN A 42 -5.21 -11.32 -23.01
C ASN A 42 -5.12 -11.71 -21.54
N TRP A 43 -5.71 -12.84 -21.16
CA TRP A 43 -5.60 -13.40 -19.82
C TRP A 43 -4.14 -13.63 -19.42
N PHE A 44 -3.36 -14.37 -20.22
CA PHE A 44 -1.94 -14.59 -19.91
C PHE A 44 -1.14 -13.28 -19.80
N ARG A 45 -1.48 -12.26 -20.59
CA ARG A 45 -0.78 -10.98 -20.60
C ARG A 45 -1.14 -10.09 -19.41
N TYR A 46 -2.41 -10.02 -19.02
CA TYR A 46 -2.91 -8.99 -18.09
C TYR A 46 -3.43 -9.54 -16.76
N ASN A 47 -3.49 -10.85 -16.56
CA ASN A 47 -4.00 -11.43 -15.30
C ASN A 47 -3.25 -10.92 -14.05
N HIS A 48 -1.96 -10.62 -14.16
CA HIS A 48 -1.19 -10.03 -13.06
C HIS A 48 -1.72 -8.66 -12.60
N LEU A 49 -2.37 -7.90 -13.49
CA LEU A 49 -2.97 -6.59 -13.17
C LEU A 49 -4.32 -6.72 -12.47
N CYS A 50 -5.02 -7.86 -12.59
CA CYS A 50 -6.33 -8.06 -11.98
C CYS A 50 -6.31 -7.86 -10.46
N LYS A 51 -5.20 -8.23 -9.79
CA LYS A 51 -5.04 -8.02 -8.35
C LYS A 51 -4.97 -6.53 -8.01
N LEU A 52 -4.09 -5.80 -8.67
CA LEU A 52 -3.94 -4.35 -8.47
C LEU A 52 -5.24 -3.61 -8.78
N ILE A 53 -5.94 -3.99 -9.86
CA ILE A 53 -7.22 -3.40 -10.24
C ILE A 53 -8.28 -3.69 -9.16
N ALA A 54 -8.39 -4.92 -8.66
CA ALA A 54 -9.33 -5.26 -7.60
C ALA A 54 -9.07 -4.48 -6.30
N GLU A 55 -7.80 -4.40 -5.88
CA GLU A 55 -7.37 -3.65 -4.69
C GLU A 55 -7.75 -2.17 -4.79
N VAL A 56 -7.48 -1.53 -5.93
CA VAL A 56 -7.81 -0.13 -6.18
C VAL A 56 -9.32 0.08 -6.27
N LEU A 57 -10.04 -0.74 -7.06
CA LEU A 57 -11.47 -0.61 -7.25
C LEU A 57 -12.24 -0.73 -5.92
N TYR A 58 -11.89 -1.72 -5.10
CA TYR A 58 -12.52 -1.96 -3.80
C TYR A 58 -12.42 -0.74 -2.89
N HIS A 59 -11.20 -0.24 -2.66
CA HIS A 59 -11.00 0.87 -1.75
C HIS A 59 -11.42 2.22 -2.33
N GLN A 60 -11.26 2.43 -3.64
CA GLN A 60 -11.73 3.64 -4.31
C GLN A 60 -13.25 3.80 -4.14
N TYR A 61 -14.01 2.71 -4.28
CA TYR A 61 -15.45 2.74 -4.09
C TYR A 61 -15.82 3.24 -2.69
N ALA A 62 -15.18 2.71 -1.64
CA ALA A 62 -15.42 3.16 -0.26
C ALA A 62 -15.08 4.65 -0.07
N ILE A 63 -13.92 5.10 -0.54
CA ILE A 63 -13.46 6.48 -0.36
C ILE A 63 -14.33 7.50 -1.10
N VAL A 64 -14.69 7.22 -2.36
CA VAL A 64 -15.49 8.16 -3.17
C VAL A 64 -16.81 8.44 -2.47
N HIS A 65 -17.43 7.43 -1.87
CA HIS A 65 -18.72 7.51 -1.20
C HIS A 65 -18.63 7.84 0.31
N ASN A 66 -17.43 8.01 0.88
CA ASN A 66 -17.21 8.16 2.33
C ASN A 66 -17.81 7.01 3.15
N LEU A 67 -17.69 5.79 2.65
CA LEU A 67 -18.15 4.58 3.33
C LEU A 67 -16.98 3.90 4.04
N GLN A 68 -17.32 3.13 5.08
CA GLN A 68 -16.40 2.14 5.65
C GLN A 68 -16.18 1.00 4.66
N THR A 69 -15.00 0.37 4.70
CA THR A 69 -14.82 -0.93 4.05
C THR A 69 -15.61 -2.02 4.80
N LEU A 70 -15.81 -3.17 4.16
CA LEU A 70 -16.54 -4.28 4.81
C LEU A 70 -15.76 -4.84 6.00
N GLY A 71 -14.44 -4.81 5.95
CA GLY A 71 -13.57 -5.13 7.08
C GLY A 71 -13.71 -4.11 8.21
N GLU A 72 -13.83 -2.82 7.88
CA GLU A 72 -14.03 -1.75 8.86
C GLU A 72 -15.37 -1.90 9.57
N GLU A 73 -16.44 -2.18 8.82
CA GLU A 73 -17.76 -2.48 9.36
C GLU A 73 -17.75 -3.76 10.20
N TYR A 74 -17.07 -4.82 9.73
CA TYR A 74 -17.00 -6.11 10.43
C TYR A 74 -16.33 -6.02 11.81
N THR A 75 -15.29 -5.19 11.95
CA THR A 75 -14.58 -5.03 13.21
C THR A 75 -15.04 -3.83 14.03
N GLY A 76 -15.94 -3.00 13.49
CA GLY A 76 -16.39 -1.78 14.16
C GLY A 76 -15.31 -0.71 14.25
N ILE A 77 -14.44 -0.57 13.25
CA ILE A 77 -13.42 0.50 13.23
C ILE A 77 -13.64 1.47 12.08
N ILE A 78 -13.16 2.69 12.22
CA ILE A 78 -13.26 3.71 11.17
C ILE A 78 -11.95 4.47 10.99
N GLN A 79 -11.68 4.86 9.74
CA GLN A 79 -10.55 5.73 9.45
C GLN A 79 -10.79 7.14 9.96
N VAL A 80 -9.76 7.74 10.56
CA VAL A 80 -9.77 9.15 10.98
C VAL A 80 -8.49 9.85 10.56
N ASP A 81 -8.55 11.18 10.55
CA ASP A 81 -7.42 12.05 10.26
C ASP A 81 -6.29 11.95 11.29
N ALA A 82 -5.20 12.67 11.04
CA ALA A 82 -4.04 12.70 11.93
C ALA A 82 -4.37 13.21 13.34
N ASN A 83 -5.40 14.04 13.49
CA ASN A 83 -5.81 14.66 14.76
C ASN A 83 -6.88 13.84 15.51
N TYR A 84 -7.38 12.74 14.92
CA TYR A 84 -8.46 11.92 15.48
C TYR A 84 -9.76 12.70 15.73
N VAL A 85 -10.10 13.63 14.82
CA VAL A 85 -11.30 14.47 14.95
C VAL A 85 -12.27 14.23 13.80
N MET A 86 -11.76 14.10 12.58
CA MET A 86 -12.57 14.08 11.36
C MET A 86 -12.24 12.87 10.50
N LEU A 87 -13.10 12.60 9.50
CA LEU A 87 -12.79 11.66 8.44
C LEU A 87 -11.53 12.12 7.68
N PRO A 88 -10.68 11.19 7.20
CA PRO A 88 -9.47 11.56 6.49
C PRO A 88 -9.80 12.27 5.17
N ASN A 89 -8.87 13.10 4.72
CA ASN A 89 -8.99 13.74 3.41
C ASN A 89 -8.95 12.69 2.29
N LYS A 90 -9.95 12.70 1.39
CA LYS A 90 -10.03 11.80 0.23
C LYS A 90 -8.74 11.75 -0.60
N ALA A 91 -8.09 12.90 -0.81
CA ALA A 91 -6.82 12.96 -1.54
C ALA A 91 -5.71 12.16 -0.85
N LEU A 92 -5.65 12.23 0.48
CA LEU A 92 -4.70 11.45 1.28
C LEU A 92 -5.05 9.97 1.28
N GLN A 93 -6.33 9.61 1.29
CA GLN A 93 -6.76 8.20 1.19
C GLN A 93 -6.42 7.59 -0.17
N ILE A 94 -6.68 8.32 -1.26
CA ILE A 94 -6.29 7.89 -2.62
C ILE A 94 -4.77 7.78 -2.73
N PHE A 95 -4.04 8.76 -2.22
CA PHE A 95 -2.57 8.70 -2.21
C PHE A 95 -2.05 7.51 -1.38
N ALA A 96 -2.69 7.20 -0.25
CA ALA A 96 -2.34 6.03 0.56
C ALA A 96 -2.52 4.72 -0.23
N ILE A 97 -3.64 4.55 -0.96
CA ILE A 97 -3.87 3.36 -1.80
C ILE A 97 -2.81 3.25 -2.89
N LEU A 98 -2.56 4.34 -3.61
CA LEU A 98 -1.56 4.36 -4.69
C LEU A 98 -0.17 3.98 -4.16
N LEU A 99 0.17 4.43 -2.96
CA LEU A 99 1.42 4.11 -2.31
C LEU A 99 1.47 2.67 -1.81
N GLU A 100 0.36 2.13 -1.30
CA GLU A 100 0.28 0.77 -0.77
C GLU A 100 0.49 -0.27 -1.87
N TYR A 101 -0.19 -0.11 -3.00
CA TYR A 101 -0.20 -1.11 -4.07
C TYR A 101 0.75 -0.77 -5.22
N GLY A 102 1.07 0.51 -5.43
CA GLY A 102 1.99 0.99 -6.47
C GLY A 102 3.40 1.30 -5.96
N GLY A 103 3.60 1.46 -4.65
CA GLY A 103 4.85 1.97 -4.08
C GLY A 103 6.08 1.13 -4.42
N GLU A 104 6.00 -0.20 -4.30
CA GLU A 104 7.13 -1.10 -4.59
C GLU A 104 7.58 -0.98 -6.06
N HIS A 105 6.64 -0.95 -6.99
CA HIS A 105 6.92 -0.77 -8.42
C HIS A 105 7.56 0.59 -8.72
N VAL A 106 7.12 1.64 -8.02
CA VAL A 106 7.69 2.98 -8.16
C VAL A 106 9.12 3.03 -7.61
N VAL A 107 9.37 2.44 -6.45
CA VAL A 107 10.70 2.38 -5.83
C VAL A 107 11.69 1.65 -6.74
N ASP A 108 11.33 0.47 -7.25
CA ASP A 108 12.20 -0.30 -8.14
C ASP A 108 12.54 0.47 -9.43
N ARG A 109 11.54 1.13 -10.02
CA ARG A 109 11.72 1.97 -11.20
C ARG A 109 12.60 3.18 -10.93
N ILE A 110 12.48 3.81 -9.76
CA ILE A 110 13.34 4.93 -9.36
C ILE A 110 14.77 4.44 -9.16
N LEU A 111 14.99 3.36 -8.41
CA LEU A 111 16.32 2.81 -8.15
C LEU A 111 17.03 2.38 -9.44
N THR A 112 16.29 1.77 -10.37
CA THR A 112 16.83 1.38 -11.68
C THR A 112 17.19 2.59 -12.53
N ARG A 113 16.34 3.64 -12.55
CA ARG A 113 16.66 4.90 -13.25
C ARG A 113 17.88 5.59 -12.68
N LEU A 114 17.97 5.68 -11.35
CA LEU A 114 19.13 6.27 -10.68
C LEU A 114 20.41 5.50 -11.01
N GLN A 115 20.36 4.17 -11.04
CA GLN A 115 21.48 3.33 -11.45
C GLN A 115 21.91 3.67 -12.89
N THR A 116 20.96 3.70 -13.83
CA THR A 116 21.24 4.00 -15.24
C THR A 116 21.82 5.40 -15.44
N GLU A 117 21.32 6.40 -14.70
CA GLU A 117 21.81 7.78 -14.80
C GLU A 117 23.25 7.91 -14.28
N ILE A 118 23.55 7.23 -13.16
CA ILE A 118 24.92 7.16 -12.60
C ILE A 118 25.86 6.45 -13.58
N ASP A 119 25.40 5.36 -14.20
CA ASP A 119 26.19 4.62 -15.19
C ASP A 119 26.47 5.46 -16.44
N ARG A 120 25.53 6.34 -16.84
CA ARG A 120 25.67 7.23 -17.99
C ARG A 120 26.51 8.48 -17.72
N SER A 121 26.63 8.92 -16.47
CA SER A 121 27.39 10.13 -16.15
C SER A 121 28.89 9.93 -16.39
N GLU A 122 29.45 10.72 -17.31
CA GLU A 122 30.89 10.78 -17.62
C GLU A 122 31.62 11.82 -16.75
N GLU A 123 30.90 12.76 -16.13
CA GLU A 123 31.47 13.84 -15.32
C GLU A 123 31.87 13.38 -13.89
N MET A 124 31.38 12.23 -13.44
CA MET A 124 31.63 11.74 -12.08
C MET A 124 32.99 11.05 -11.95
N LEU A 125 33.72 11.40 -10.88
CA LEU A 125 34.93 10.69 -10.47
C LEU A 125 34.65 9.18 -10.29
N PRO A 126 35.53 8.28 -10.77
CA PRO A 126 35.32 6.83 -10.70
C PRO A 126 35.05 6.32 -9.28
N GLU A 127 35.75 6.86 -8.29
CA GLU A 127 35.56 6.51 -6.87
C GLU A 127 34.18 6.92 -6.33
N ALA A 128 33.66 8.07 -6.76
CA ALA A 128 32.33 8.53 -6.36
C ALA A 128 31.26 7.65 -6.98
N LYS A 129 31.41 7.30 -8.26
CA LYS A 129 30.50 6.40 -8.99
C LYS A 129 30.40 5.04 -8.30
N GLU A 130 31.52 4.42 -7.97
CA GLU A 130 31.55 3.12 -7.27
C GLU A 130 30.88 3.19 -5.89
N ARG A 131 31.02 4.30 -5.16
CA ARG A 131 30.29 4.50 -3.89
C ARG A 131 28.79 4.57 -4.09
N PHE A 132 28.31 5.34 -5.07
CA PHE A 132 26.88 5.47 -5.34
C PHE A 132 26.24 4.16 -5.79
N VAL A 133 26.91 3.40 -6.66
CA VAL A 133 26.41 2.08 -7.09
C VAL A 133 26.31 1.13 -5.90
N ARG A 134 27.33 1.06 -5.05
CA ARG A 134 27.27 0.26 -3.81
C ARG A 134 26.12 0.65 -2.89
N LEU A 135 25.84 1.96 -2.77
CA LEU A 135 24.69 2.44 -2.00
C LEU A 135 23.36 2.00 -2.64
N LEU A 136 23.21 2.11 -3.96
CA LEU A 136 22.01 1.68 -4.67
C LEU A 136 21.79 0.18 -4.58
N ASP A 137 22.84 -0.63 -4.70
CA ASP A 137 22.78 -2.07 -4.53
C ASP A 137 22.37 -2.45 -3.10
N GLY A 138 22.93 -1.76 -2.10
CA GLY A 138 22.50 -1.89 -0.71
C GLY A 138 21.02 -1.54 -0.51
N LEU A 139 20.54 -0.46 -1.15
CA LEU A 139 19.12 -0.08 -1.09
C LEU A 139 18.23 -1.12 -1.76
N LYS A 140 18.58 -1.60 -2.96
CA LYS A 140 17.83 -2.66 -3.66
C LYS A 140 17.77 -3.95 -2.84
N PHE A 141 18.83 -4.27 -2.10
CA PHE A 141 18.84 -5.40 -1.19
C PHE A 141 17.89 -5.21 0.01
N ILE A 142 17.81 -4.00 0.57
CA ILE A 142 17.00 -3.72 1.77
C ILE A 142 15.50 -3.59 1.45
N VAL A 143 15.14 -2.99 0.32
CA VAL A 143 13.74 -2.64 -0.03
C VAL A 143 12.74 -3.80 0.16
N PRO A 144 12.98 -5.04 -0.29
CA PRO A 144 12.05 -6.16 -0.11
C PRO A 144 11.74 -6.48 1.37
N TYR A 145 12.63 -6.15 2.29
CA TYR A 145 12.48 -6.43 3.73
C TYR A 145 11.74 -5.33 4.49
N VAL A 146 11.63 -4.11 3.93
CA VAL A 146 11.05 -2.94 4.61
C VAL A 146 9.62 -3.21 5.05
N ARG A 147 8.78 -3.78 4.17
CA ARG A 147 7.39 -4.12 4.48
C ARG A 147 7.32 -5.13 5.63
N GLY A 148 8.12 -6.20 5.58
CA GLY A 148 8.16 -7.23 6.62
C GLY A 148 8.61 -6.68 7.99
N PHE A 149 9.65 -5.85 8.01
CA PHE A 149 10.11 -5.19 9.23
C PHE A 149 9.05 -4.25 9.81
N HIS A 150 8.41 -3.45 8.96
CA HIS A 150 7.32 -2.57 9.37
C HIS A 150 6.14 -3.33 9.97
N THR A 151 5.70 -4.40 9.31
CA THR A 151 4.63 -5.26 9.80
C THR A 151 5.01 -5.85 11.16
N SER A 152 6.25 -6.32 11.32
CA SER A 152 6.75 -6.84 12.60
C SER A 152 6.73 -5.76 13.70
N ALA A 153 7.18 -4.54 13.40
CA ALA A 153 7.10 -3.42 14.32
C ALA A 153 5.65 -3.06 14.68
N PHE A 154 4.71 -3.17 13.75
CA PHE A 154 3.28 -3.02 14.04
C PHE A 154 2.77 -4.09 15.01
N TYR A 155 3.17 -5.36 14.88
CA TYR A 155 2.78 -6.42 15.82
C TYR A 155 3.31 -6.17 17.24
N ILE A 156 4.51 -5.60 17.37
CA ILE A 156 5.14 -5.36 18.69
C ILE A 156 4.62 -4.07 19.33
N CYS A 157 4.62 -2.97 18.58
CA CYS A 157 4.38 -1.62 19.11
C CYS A 157 2.99 -1.05 18.79
N GLY A 158 2.25 -1.69 17.87
CA GLY A 158 0.97 -1.21 17.39
C GLY A 158 1.06 0.00 16.45
N GLY A 159 -0.01 0.77 16.42
CA GLY A 159 -0.17 1.92 15.54
C GLY A 159 -0.76 1.55 14.20
N ARG A 160 -0.11 1.94 13.09
CA ARG A 160 -0.64 1.78 11.73
C ARG A 160 0.02 0.59 11.05
N TYR A 161 -0.80 -0.28 10.47
CA TYR A 161 -0.35 -1.51 9.80
C TYR A 161 0.32 -1.24 8.45
N HIS A 162 -0.25 -0.33 7.66
CA HIS A 162 0.25 -0.02 6.34
C HIS A 162 1.28 1.11 6.37
N ILE A 163 2.37 0.95 5.63
CA ILE A 163 3.39 2.00 5.45
C ILE A 163 2.75 3.25 4.84
N SER A 164 1.86 3.06 3.87
CA SER A 164 1.11 4.15 3.25
C SER A 164 0.36 5.01 4.26
N LYS A 165 -0.38 4.38 5.18
CA LYS A 165 -1.13 5.06 6.24
C LYS A 165 -0.20 5.75 7.25
N ARG A 166 1.02 5.23 7.49
CA ARG A 166 2.02 5.95 8.29
C ARG A 166 2.46 7.26 7.65
N LEU A 167 2.66 7.26 6.34
CA LEU A 167 3.10 8.43 5.60
C LEU A 167 1.98 9.46 5.40
N THR A 168 0.73 9.01 5.31
CA THR A 168 -0.43 9.91 5.15
C THR A 168 -1.07 10.34 6.47
N GLY A 169 -0.66 9.74 7.60
CA GLY A 169 -1.20 10.05 8.91
C GLY A 169 -2.63 9.56 9.15
N ILE A 170 -3.13 8.65 8.31
CA ILE A 170 -4.46 8.05 8.49
C ILE A 170 -4.41 7.08 9.67
N ASN A 171 -5.35 7.25 10.60
CA ASN A 171 -5.48 6.42 11.80
C ASN A 171 -6.77 5.61 11.79
N TYR A 172 -6.88 4.71 12.76
CA TYR A 172 -8.09 3.94 13.02
C TYR A 172 -8.55 4.14 14.46
N VAL A 173 -9.86 4.32 14.63
CA VAL A 173 -10.52 4.32 15.93
C VAL A 173 -11.59 3.25 15.97
N SER A 174 -11.79 2.65 17.14
CA SER A 174 -12.86 1.69 17.40
C SER A 174 -14.14 2.46 17.79
N ILE A 175 -15.28 2.00 17.30
CA ILE A 175 -16.62 2.61 17.49
C ILE A 175 -17.41 1.82 18.52
#